data_AF-A0A176FSH7-F1
#
_entry.id   AF-A0A176FSH7-F1
#
_cell.length_a   1.000
_cell.length_b   1.000
_cell.length_c   1.000
_cell.angle_alpha   90.00
_cell.angle_beta   90.00
_cell.angle_gamma   90.00
#
_symmetry.space_group_name_H-M   'P 1'
#
loop_
_entity.id
_entity.type
_entity.pdbx_description
1 polymer ?
#
loop_
_entity_poly.entity_id
_entity_poly.type
_entity_poly.pdbx_seq_one_letter_code
_entity_poly.pdbx_strand_id
1 'polypeptide(L)'
;MSVVATGVRLSSTDGISLTALRRYFSVIIPANLIWEFAHMPLYTIWKEGTWGEIVFAAVHCTGGDILIAMSTLMLALMLSGRGWPLVASTRRSVTVLTVVFGLGYTLF
;
A
#
# COMPACT_ATOMS: atom_id res chain seq x y z
N MET A 1 -21.58 -17.66 -43.17
CA MET A 1 -21.71 -17.79 -41.70
C MET A 1 -20.77 -16.78 -41.07
N SER A 2 -21.29 -15.64 -40.63
CA SER A 2 -20.46 -14.54 -40.11
C SER A 2 -20.49 -14.59 -38.58
N VAL A 3 -19.36 -14.94 -37.96
CA VAL A 3 -19.20 -14.91 -36.50
C VAL A 3 -18.76 -13.50 -36.13
N VAL A 4 -19.68 -12.71 -35.59
CA VAL A 4 -19.39 -11.42 -34.97
C VAL A 4 -18.63 -11.70 -33.67
N ALA A 5 -17.30 -11.58 -33.71
CA ALA A 5 -16.49 -11.52 -32.52
C ALA A 5 -16.70 -10.15 -31.87
N THR A 6 -17.54 -10.09 -30.84
CA THR A 6 -17.65 -8.97 -29.89
C THR A 6 -16.32 -8.82 -29.15
N GLY A 7 -15.37 -8.15 -29.79
CA GLY A 7 -14.14 -7.73 -29.17
C GLY A 7 -14.43 -6.61 -28.17
N VAL A 8 -14.57 -6.95 -26.90
CA VAL A 8 -14.44 -5.99 -25.81
C VAL A 8 -13.01 -5.46 -25.87
N ARG A 9 -12.83 -4.28 -26.46
CA ARG A 9 -11.56 -3.55 -26.40
C ARG A 9 -11.43 -3.01 -24.98
N LEU A 10 -10.85 -3.79 -24.07
CA LEU A 10 -10.37 -3.25 -22.79
C LEU A 10 -9.37 -2.15 -23.14
N SER A 11 -9.74 -0.90 -22.84
CA SER A 11 -8.81 0.21 -23.01
C SER A 11 -7.61 -0.03 -22.09
N SER A 12 -6.39 0.33 -22.49
CA SER A 12 -5.23 0.27 -21.58
C SER A 12 -5.42 1.10 -20.30
N THR A 13 -6.47 1.93 -20.23
CA THR A 13 -6.93 2.65 -19.05
C THR A 13 -7.77 1.82 -18.08
N ASP A 14 -8.28 0.64 -18.46
CA ASP A 14 -9.27 -0.08 -17.63
C ASP A 14 -8.62 -0.98 -16.57
N GLY A 15 -7.32 -1.28 -16.72
CA GLY A 15 -6.57 -2.19 -15.85
C GLY A 15 -5.68 -1.49 -14.80
N ILE A 16 -5.44 -2.18 -13.68
CA ILE A 16 -4.52 -1.75 -12.63
C ILE A 16 -3.07 -1.83 -13.16
N SER A 17 -2.31 -0.75 -13.00
CA SER A 17 -0.90 -0.71 -13.43
C SER A 17 0.03 -1.43 -12.44
N LEU A 18 0.65 -2.53 -12.89
CA LEU A 18 1.71 -3.22 -12.14
C LEU A 18 2.92 -2.31 -11.87
N THR A 19 3.25 -1.41 -12.80
CA THR A 19 4.33 -0.44 -12.62
C THR A 19 4.05 0.52 -11.46
N ALA A 20 2.80 0.97 -11.34
CA ALA A 20 2.38 1.83 -10.25
C ALA A 20 2.42 1.11 -8.89
N LEU A 21 1.98 -0.15 -8.88
CA LEU A 21 2.05 -0.99 -7.69
C LEU A 21 3.51 -1.25 -7.25
N ARG A 22 4.41 -1.56 -8.21
CA ARG A 22 5.85 -1.69 -7.93
C ARG A 22 6.43 -0.41 -7.36
N ARG A 23 6.13 0.76 -7.96
CA ARG A 23 6.59 2.06 -7.45
C ARG A 23 6.08 2.33 -6.04
N TYR A 24 4.81 2.03 -5.78
CA TYR A 24 4.24 2.14 -4.44
C TYR A 24 5.02 1.30 -3.43
N PHE A 25 5.24 0.01 -3.72
CA PHE A 25 6.00 -0.87 -2.82
C PHE A 25 7.47 -0.49 -2.65
N SER A 26 8.12 -0.06 -3.73
CA SER A 26 9.51 0.43 -3.68
C SER A 26 9.69 1.66 -2.79
N VAL A 27 8.63 2.40 -2.50
CA VAL A 27 8.67 3.57 -1.62
C VAL A 27 8.16 3.22 -0.23
N ILE A 28 6.99 2.58 -0.11
CA ILE A 28 6.31 2.39 1.17
C ILE A 28 7.07 1.42 2.09
N ILE A 29 7.72 0.39 1.55
CA ILE A 29 8.49 -0.59 2.33
C ILE A 29 9.69 0.08 3.01
N PRO A 30 10.63 0.72 2.29
CA PRO A 30 11.76 1.37 2.95
C PRO A 30 11.31 2.58 3.79
N ALA A 31 10.24 3.29 3.41
CA ALA A 31 9.73 4.39 4.21
C ALA A 31 9.22 3.92 5.59
N ASN A 32 8.43 2.84 5.65
CA ASN A 32 8.00 2.28 6.94
C ASN A 32 9.19 1.75 7.73
N LEU A 33 10.13 1.04 7.09
CA LEU A 33 11.31 0.54 7.80
C LEU A 33 12.15 1.69 8.41
N ILE A 34 12.38 2.76 7.66
CA ILE A 34 13.09 3.95 8.14
C ILE A 34 12.29 4.61 9.27
N TRP A 35 10.96 4.72 9.12
CA TRP A 35 10.08 5.27 10.15
C TRP A 35 10.16 4.47 11.45
N GLU A 36 10.10 3.15 11.38
CA GLU A 36 10.20 2.27 12.55
C GLU A 36 11.52 2.47 13.29
N PHE A 37 12.66 2.48 12.58
CA PHE A 37 13.95 2.74 13.20
C PHE A 37 14.09 4.18 13.73
N ALA A 38 13.47 5.17 13.08
CA ALA A 38 13.49 6.56 13.52
C ALA A 38 12.62 6.78 14.77
N HIS A 39 11.52 6.04 14.91
CA HIS A 39 10.60 6.12 16.04
C HIS A 39 11.07 5.26 17.23
N MET A 40 11.77 4.15 16.96
CA MET A 40 12.23 3.19 17.97
C MET A 40 12.97 3.79 19.18
N PRO A 41 13.81 4.84 19.06
CA PRO A 41 14.46 5.50 20.18
C PRO A 41 13.53 6.07 21.26
N LEU A 42 12.24 6.24 20.96
CA LEU A 42 11.24 6.66 21.93
C LEU A 42 10.76 5.53 22.87
N TYR A 43 11.07 4.27 22.54
CA TYR A 43 10.65 3.10 23.33
C TYR A 43 11.77 2.58 24.24
N THR A 44 11.37 1.92 25.33
CA THR A 44 12.30 1.28 26.28
C THR A 44 13.18 0.21 25.62
N ILE A 45 12.68 -0.46 24.57
CA ILE A 45 13.41 -1.49 23.83
C ILE A 45 14.73 -0.96 23.24
N TRP A 46 14.80 0.33 22.92
CA TRP A 46 16.02 0.96 22.42
C TRP A 46 17.12 1.03 23.48
N LYS A 47 16.74 1.16 24.75
CA LYS A 47 17.66 1.29 25.88
C LYS A 47 18.04 -0.05 26.48
N GLU A 48 17.09 -0.96 26.59
CA GLU A 48 17.25 -2.21 27.34
C GLU A 48 17.22 -3.47 26.48
N GLY A 49 16.74 -3.36 25.24
CA GLY A 49 16.65 -4.48 24.31
C GLY A 49 18.01 -4.84 23.70
N THR A 50 18.15 -6.11 23.36
CA THR A 50 19.25 -6.63 22.55
C THR A 50 19.11 -6.19 21.10
N TRP A 51 20.22 -6.20 20.36
CA TRP A 51 20.22 -5.93 18.92
C TRP A 51 19.26 -6.84 18.13
N GLY A 52 19.08 -8.09 18.55
CA GLY A 52 18.14 -9.02 17.93
C GLY A 52 16.68 -8.61 18.14
N GLU A 53 16.33 -8.15 19.34
CA GLU A 53 14.97 -7.70 19.67
C GLU A 53 14.61 -6.40 18.94
N ILE A 54 15.57 -5.47 18.83
CA ILE A 54 15.43 -4.23 18.06
C ILE A 54 15.13 -4.53 16.60
N VAL A 55 15.94 -5.38 15.96
CA VAL A 55 15.74 -5.75 14.55
C VAL A 55 14.44 -6.54 14.35
N PHE A 56 14.14 -7.47 15.24
CA PHE A 56 12.90 -8.25 15.19
C PHE A 56 11.68 -7.33 15.29
N ALA A 57 11.66 -6.41 16.26
CA ALA A 57 10.58 -5.44 16.42
C ALA A 57 10.42 -4.58 15.16
N ALA A 58 11.51 -4.02 14.63
CA ALA A 58 11.47 -3.19 13.42
C ALA A 58 10.88 -3.97 12.23
N VAL A 59 11.32 -5.21 12.01
CA VAL A 59 10.85 -6.05 10.90
C VAL A 59 9.41 -6.51 11.11
N HIS A 60 9.02 -6.87 12.34
CA HIS A 60 7.67 -7.30 12.66
C HIS A 60 6.65 -6.17 12.48
N CYS A 61 6.96 -4.98 13.00
CA CYS A 61 6.14 -3.77 12.82
C CYS A 61 6.03 -3.38 11.36
N THR A 62 7.18 -3.28 10.65
CA THR A 62 7.20 -2.97 9.22
C THR A 62 6.37 -3.99 8.42
N GLY A 63 6.43 -5.28 8.80
CA GLY A 63 5.61 -6.32 8.20
C GLY A 63 4.10 -6.07 8.38
N GLY A 64 3.69 -5.67 9.59
CA GLY A 64 2.33 -5.24 9.89
C GLY A 64 1.90 -4.03 9.04
N ASP A 65 2.71 -2.98 8.99
CA ASP A 65 2.42 -1.76 8.21
C ASP A 65 2.26 -2.05 6.72
N ILE A 66 3.10 -2.92 6.17
CA ILE A 66 2.99 -3.35 4.77
C ILE A 66 1.67 -4.09 4.55
N LEU A 67 1.27 -4.99 5.46
CA LEU A 67 -0.01 -5.71 5.34
C LEU A 67 -1.21 -4.75 5.40
N ILE A 68 -1.17 -3.75 6.28
CA ILE A 68 -2.19 -2.71 6.37
C ILE A 68 -2.22 -1.88 5.08
N ALA A 69 -1.07 -1.38 4.64
CA ALA A 69 -0.92 -0.62 3.40
C ALA A 69 -1.45 -1.38 2.17
N MET A 70 -1.12 -2.68 2.07
CA MET A 70 -1.61 -3.57 1.01
C MET A 70 -3.12 -3.75 1.05
N SER A 71 -3.67 -4.06 2.22
CA SER A 71 -5.09 -4.36 2.39
C SER A 71 -5.95 -3.13 2.10
N THR A 72 -5.53 -1.97 2.60
CA THR A 72 -6.23 -0.68 2.42
C THR A 72 -6.11 -0.17 0.99
N LEU A 73 -4.95 -0.34 0.33
CA LEU A 73 -4.79 -0.05 -1.10
C LEU A 73 -5.68 -0.97 -1.95
N MET A 74 -5.68 -2.27 -1.65
CA MET A 74 -6.48 -3.24 -2.39
C MET A 74 -7.98 -2.93 -2.26
N LEU A 75 -8.46 -2.64 -1.05
CA LEU A 75 -9.85 -2.23 -0.82
C LEU A 75 -10.20 -0.93 -1.58
N ALA A 76 -9.34 0.08 -1.53
CA ALA A 76 -9.54 1.33 -2.26
C ALA A 76 -9.59 1.13 -3.79
N LEU A 77 -8.74 0.25 -4.33
CA LEU A 77 -8.73 -0.15 -5.74
C LEU A 77 -9.98 -0.93 -6.14
N MET A 78 -10.49 -1.81 -5.27
CA MET A 78 -11.75 -2.52 -5.51
C MET A 78 -12.95 -1.55 -5.58
N LEU A 79 -12.97 -0.53 -4.73
CA LEU A 79 -14.06 0.44 -4.67
C LEU A 79 -14.00 1.51 -5.77
N SER A 80 -12.80 1.96 -6.16
CA SER A 80 -12.64 3.12 -7.05
C SER A 80 -11.54 3.02 -8.11
N GLY A 81 -10.85 1.89 -8.24
CA GLY A 81 -9.60 1.75 -9.00
C GLY A 81 -9.68 1.74 -10.52
N ARG A 82 -10.85 1.94 -11.14
CA ARG A 82 -11.00 2.00 -12.61
C ARG A 82 -10.23 3.20 -13.16
N GLY A 83 -9.28 2.99 -14.09
CA GLY A 83 -8.42 4.08 -14.55
C GLY A 83 -7.16 4.32 -13.71
N TRP A 84 -6.98 3.60 -12.60
CA TRP A 84 -5.85 3.85 -11.71
C TRP A 84 -4.53 3.34 -12.29
N PRO A 85 -3.43 4.13 -12.26
CA PRO A 85 -3.26 5.46 -11.66
C PRO A 85 -3.38 6.63 -12.66
N LEU A 86 -3.73 6.35 -13.91
CA LEU A 86 -3.66 7.29 -15.03
C LEU A 86 -4.72 8.40 -14.92
N VAL A 87 -5.93 8.04 -14.50
CA VAL A 87 -7.04 8.97 -14.29
C VAL A 87 -6.85 9.73 -12.98
N ALA A 88 -6.78 11.06 -13.05
CA ALA A 88 -6.46 11.90 -11.90
C ALA A 88 -7.50 11.85 -10.77
N SER A 89 -8.80 11.81 -11.10
CA SER A 89 -9.89 11.71 -10.12
C SER A 89 -9.84 10.37 -9.37
N THR A 90 -9.72 9.27 -10.12
CA THR A 90 -9.52 7.93 -9.55
C THR A 90 -8.27 7.88 -8.67
N ARG A 91 -7.14 8.43 -9.13
CA ARG A 91 -5.90 8.44 -8.33
C ARG A 91 -6.11 9.14 -6.99
N ARG A 92 -6.76 10.30 -6.97
CA ARG A 92 -7.11 11.01 -5.73
C ARG A 92 -8.04 10.19 -4.84
N SER A 93 -9.09 9.60 -5.41
CA SER A 93 -10.04 8.75 -4.67
C SER A 93 -9.34 7.58 -3.99
N VAL A 94 -8.53 6.83 -4.74
CA VAL A 94 -7.78 5.68 -4.20
C VAL A 94 -6.84 6.15 -3.08
N THR A 95 -6.08 7.23 -3.29
CA THR A 95 -5.18 7.76 -2.24
C THR A 95 -5.94 8.13 -0.96
N VAL A 96 -7.05 8.86 -1.06
CA VAL A 96 -7.84 9.26 0.11
C VAL A 96 -8.42 8.04 0.82
N LEU A 97 -9.02 7.10 0.09
CA LEU A 97 -9.58 5.89 0.68
C LEU A 97 -8.51 5.03 1.36
N THR A 98 -7.35 4.83 0.73
CA THR A 98 -6.24 4.09 1.33
C THR A 98 -5.79 4.73 2.64
N VAL A 99 -5.65 6.06 2.68
CA VAL A 99 -5.27 6.78 3.90
C VAL A 99 -6.35 6.67 4.97
N VAL A 100 -7.63 6.88 4.62
CA VAL A 100 -8.75 6.80 5.59
C VAL A 100 -8.86 5.39 6.17
N PHE A 101 -8.77 4.34 5.36
CA PHE A 101 -8.80 2.97 5.86
C PHE A 101 -7.56 2.62 6.68
N GLY A 102 -6.37 3.09 6.27
CA GLY A 102 -5.14 2.91 7.04
C GLY A 102 -5.24 3.53 8.42
N LEU A 103 -5.59 4.82 8.48
CA LEU A 103 -5.81 5.54 9.74
C LEU A 103 -6.89 4.86 10.59
N GLY A 104 -8.01 4.47 9.96
CA GLY A 104 -9.11 3.79 10.64
C GLY A 104 -8.69 2.46 11.27
N TYR A 105 -7.75 1.73 10.66
CA TYR A 105 -7.21 0.50 11.24
C TYR A 105 -6.21 0.79 12.36
N THR A 106 -5.25 1.70 12.15
CA THR A 106 -4.18 1.99 13.12
C THR A 106 -4.66 2.70 14.40
N LEU A 107 -5.90 3.18 14.43
CA LEU A 107 -6.51 3.76 15.62
C LEU A 107 -6.92 2.71 16.67
N PHE A 108 -7.03 1.44 16.28
CA PHE A 108 -7.43 0.32 17.15
C PHE A 108 -6.27 -0.67 17.33
#